data_AF-A0A6F7VZW0-F1
#
_entry.id   AF-A0A6F7VZW0-F1
#
_cell.length_a   1.000
_cell.length_b   1.000
_cell.length_c   1.000
_cell.angle_alpha   90.00
_cell.angle_beta   90.00
_cell.angle_gamma   90.00
#
_symmetry.space_group_name_H-M   'P 1'
#
loop_
_entity.id
_entity.type
_entity.pdbx_description
1 polymer ?
#
loop_
_entity_poly.entity_id
_entity_poly.type
_entity_poly.pdbx_seq_one_letter_code
_entity_poly.pdbx_strand_id
1 'polypeptide(L)'
;MPWLVLFFDTYERLGPLLDPWLRTLLTSERLGTLPANTVLVLAGQTRPDPGCWGDLADVVAELPLEPFTDAEARQLLSAKGITDEPVVREVLRLSGRLPVLVSTLAENPGTSGDLDDPSATAVDRFLKWERDPVRRSAALAGALPRRLNEDIFRAAVDEDGAELFGWLRSLPFIGDRNGAVRYHDVVRAPMLRLRRTTSPQRWSAAHTRLAETFAGWREAAAGGLDARDG
;
A
#
# COMPACT_ATOMS: atom_id res chain seq x y z
N MET A 1 -35.82 -10.70 -5.52
CA MET A 1 -34.88 -9.61 -5.91
C MET A 1 -33.47 -10.02 -5.50
N PRO A 2 -32.44 -9.85 -6.34
CA PRO A 2 -31.05 -10.22 -6.02
C PRO A 2 -30.41 -9.20 -5.08
N TRP A 3 -29.64 -9.67 -4.09
CA TRP A 3 -28.89 -8.79 -3.19
C TRP A 3 -27.89 -7.90 -3.94
N LEU A 4 -27.83 -6.63 -3.57
CA LEU A 4 -26.85 -5.66 -4.08
C LEU A 4 -25.81 -5.40 -3.00
N VAL A 5 -24.52 -5.46 -3.32
CA VAL A 5 -23.45 -5.13 -2.38
C VAL A 5 -22.56 -4.04 -2.98
N LEU A 6 -22.38 -2.95 -2.25
CA LEU A 6 -21.56 -1.81 -2.66
C LEU A 6 -20.31 -1.74 -1.77
N PHE A 7 -19.14 -1.87 -2.38
CA PHE A 7 -17.86 -1.82 -1.68
C PHE A 7 -17.16 -0.48 -1.87
N PHE A 8 -16.79 0.16 -0.76
CA PHE A 8 -15.98 1.37 -0.73
C PHE A 8 -14.65 1.05 -0.05
N ASP A 9 -13.59 0.91 -0.85
CA ASP A 9 -12.23 0.60 -0.40
C ASP A 9 -11.45 1.88 -0.07
N THR A 10 -10.45 1.78 0.81
CA THR A 10 -9.62 2.91 1.27
C THR A 10 -10.47 4.02 1.91
N TYR A 11 -11.46 3.61 2.72
CA TYR A 11 -12.50 4.50 3.23
C TYR A 11 -11.98 5.58 4.16
N GLU A 12 -10.81 5.42 4.78
CA GLU A 12 -10.14 6.47 5.55
C GLU A 12 -9.82 7.73 4.71
N ARG A 13 -9.78 7.61 3.38
CA ARG A 13 -9.59 8.75 2.45
C ARG A 13 -10.89 9.24 1.83
N LEU A 14 -11.85 8.34 1.63
CA LEU A 14 -13.12 8.64 0.98
C LEU A 14 -14.17 9.15 1.98
N GLY A 15 -14.11 8.70 3.23
CA GLY A 15 -15.05 9.02 4.31
C GLY A 15 -15.35 10.51 4.41
N PRO A 16 -14.35 11.40 4.56
CA PRO A 16 -14.61 12.84 4.67
C PRO A 16 -15.42 13.45 3.51
N LEU A 17 -15.37 12.85 2.32
CA LEU A 17 -16.14 13.27 1.15
C LEU A 17 -17.49 12.54 1.05
N LEU A 18 -17.51 11.22 1.31
CA LEU A 18 -18.66 10.35 1.05
C LEU A 18 -19.60 10.18 2.24
N ASP A 19 -19.13 10.40 3.46
CA ASP A 19 -19.90 10.22 4.70
C ASP A 19 -21.25 10.96 4.66
N PRO A 20 -21.32 12.27 4.32
CA PRO A 20 -22.61 12.98 4.25
C PRO A 20 -23.53 12.42 3.18
N TRP A 21 -22.97 12.02 2.04
CA TRP A 21 -23.74 11.51 0.91
C TRP A 21 -24.31 10.12 1.19
N LEU A 22 -23.49 9.20 1.69
CA LEU A 22 -23.91 7.84 2.06
C LEU A 22 -24.93 7.85 3.19
N ARG A 23 -24.74 8.71 4.19
CA ARG A 23 -25.74 8.89 5.26
C ARG A 23 -27.07 9.38 4.70
N THR A 24 -27.05 10.36 3.80
CA THR A 24 -28.27 10.87 3.16
C THR A 24 -28.96 9.77 2.34
N LEU A 25 -28.18 8.95 1.62
CA LEU A 25 -28.70 7.84 0.82
C LEU A 25 -29.39 6.76 1.68
N LEU A 26 -28.90 6.52 2.90
CA LEU A 26 -29.44 5.50 3.81
C LEU A 26 -30.63 6.00 4.64
N THR A 27 -30.65 7.28 5.00
CA THR A 27 -31.64 7.84 5.94
C THR A 27 -32.71 8.69 5.26
N SER A 28 -32.53 9.03 3.99
CA SER A 28 -33.42 9.96 3.27
C SER A 28 -33.81 9.42 1.91
N GLU A 29 -35.07 9.65 1.53
CA GLU A 29 -35.57 9.36 0.18
C GLU A 29 -35.19 10.45 -0.84
N ARG A 30 -34.51 11.53 -0.41
CA ARG A 30 -34.17 12.69 -1.25
C ARG A 30 -33.25 12.35 -2.43
N LEU A 31 -32.46 11.29 -2.31
CA LEU A 31 -31.52 10.82 -3.34
C LEU A 31 -32.06 9.59 -4.08
N GLY A 32 -33.33 9.22 -3.86
CA GLY A 32 -33.93 7.95 -4.26
C GLY A 32 -33.87 6.90 -3.15
N THR A 33 -34.69 5.86 -3.29
CA THR A 33 -34.75 4.75 -2.34
C THR A 33 -33.80 3.64 -2.74
N LEU A 34 -32.89 3.26 -1.85
CA LEU A 34 -32.09 2.05 -2.02
C LEU A 34 -33.00 0.82 -1.87
N PRO A 35 -32.83 -0.21 -2.72
CA PRO A 35 -33.47 -1.50 -2.50
C PRO A 35 -33.14 -2.04 -1.10
N ALA A 36 -34.14 -2.56 -0.39
CA ALA A 36 -33.97 -3.09 0.98
C ALA A 36 -32.96 -4.23 1.09
N ASN A 37 -32.62 -4.86 -0.03
CA ASN A 37 -31.61 -5.91 -0.14
C ASN A 37 -30.23 -5.37 -0.58
N THR A 38 -29.90 -4.13 -0.19
CA THR A 38 -28.59 -3.51 -0.42
C THR A 38 -27.73 -3.58 0.84
N VAL A 39 -26.48 -4.00 0.71
CA VAL A 39 -25.46 -3.97 1.77
C VAL A 39 -24.36 -3.01 1.36
N LEU A 40 -24.01 -2.07 2.25
CA LEU A 40 -22.85 -1.21 2.07
C LEU A 40 -21.68 -1.75 2.90
N VAL A 41 -20.52 -1.85 2.27
CA VAL A 41 -19.28 -2.28 2.91
C VAL A 41 -18.28 -1.14 2.82
N LEU A 42 -17.92 -0.59 3.98
CA LEU A 42 -16.92 0.46 4.12
C LEU A 42 -15.63 -0.20 4.61
N ALA A 43 -14.65 -0.35 3.71
CA ALA A 43 -13.37 -0.98 4.01
C ALA A 43 -12.30 0.10 4.18
N GLY A 44 -11.76 0.23 5.39
CA GLY A 44 -10.72 1.21 5.71
C GLY A 44 -9.95 0.88 6.97
N GLN A 45 -8.94 1.70 7.25
CA GLN A 45 -8.04 1.50 8.41
C GLN A 45 -8.60 2.07 9.71
N THR A 46 -9.56 3.01 9.62
CA THR A 46 -10.17 3.68 10.76
C THR A 46 -11.61 3.24 10.91
N ARG A 47 -12.12 3.27 12.15
CA ARG A 47 -13.55 3.11 12.39
C ARG A 47 -14.34 4.24 11.70
N PRO A 48 -15.60 3.99 11.31
CA PRO A 48 -16.49 5.04 10.82
C PRO A 48 -16.60 6.19 11.83
N ASP A 49 -16.70 7.43 11.34
CA ASP A 49 -16.85 8.60 12.22
C ASP A 49 -18.12 8.48 13.08
N PRO A 50 -18.01 8.41 14.43
CA PRO A 50 -19.17 8.31 15.30
C PRO A 50 -20.12 9.51 15.18
N GLY A 51 -19.60 10.69 14.82
CA GLY A 51 -20.43 11.88 14.59
C GLY A 51 -21.31 11.76 13.33
N CYS A 52 -20.85 11.02 12.33
CA CYS A 52 -21.61 10.78 11.11
C CYS A 52 -22.50 9.53 11.21
N TRP A 53 -22.01 8.45 11.82
CA TRP A 53 -22.63 7.12 11.75
C TRP A 53 -23.30 6.68 13.06
N GLY A 54 -23.19 7.45 14.15
CA GLY A 54 -23.61 7.03 15.48
C GLY A 54 -25.12 6.73 15.61
N ASP A 55 -25.98 7.39 14.83
CA ASP A 55 -27.41 7.13 14.78
C ASP A 55 -27.78 5.86 14.01
N LEU A 56 -26.83 5.29 13.27
CA LEU A 56 -26.97 4.04 12.52
C LEU A 56 -26.21 2.88 13.18
N ALA A 57 -25.66 3.06 14.40
CA ALA A 57 -24.82 2.06 15.05
C ALA A 57 -25.50 0.67 15.18
N ASP A 58 -26.82 0.63 15.41
CA ASP A 58 -27.58 -0.62 15.55
C ASP A 58 -27.72 -1.43 14.26
N VAL A 59 -27.47 -0.80 13.10
CA VAL A 59 -27.53 -1.43 11.78
C VAL A 59 -26.16 -1.53 11.11
N VAL A 60 -25.09 -1.17 11.82
CA VAL A 60 -23.70 -1.27 11.36
C VAL A 60 -23.02 -2.44 12.06
N ALA A 61 -22.48 -3.36 11.28
CA ALA A 61 -21.62 -4.42 11.78
C ALA A 61 -20.15 -4.05 11.52
N GLU A 62 -19.38 -3.80 12.59
CA GLU A 62 -17.93 -3.63 12.49
C GLU A 62 -17.24 -4.99 12.43
N LEU A 63 -16.44 -5.22 11.39
CA LEU A 63 -15.60 -6.41 11.24
C LEU A 63 -14.12 -6.00 11.28
N PRO A 64 -13.47 -6.02 12.47
CA PRO A 64 -12.04 -5.71 12.56
C PRO A 64 -11.22 -6.81 11.87
N LEU A 65 -10.30 -6.40 10.99
CA LEU A 65 -9.34 -7.30 10.37
C LEU A 65 -8.04 -7.32 11.19
N GLU A 66 -7.98 -8.25 12.13
CA GLU A 66 -6.79 -8.50 12.94
C GLU A 66 -5.65 -9.09 12.08
N PRO A 67 -4.38 -9.01 12.55
CA PRO A 67 -3.31 -9.84 11.99
C PRO A 67 -3.75 -11.31 11.97
N PHE A 68 -3.20 -12.10 11.05
CA PHE A 68 -3.52 -13.52 10.99
C PHE A 68 -3.25 -14.20 12.33
N THR A 69 -4.09 -15.19 12.63
CA THR A 69 -3.77 -16.19 13.63
C THR A 69 -2.53 -16.98 13.22
N ASP A 70 -1.91 -17.67 14.18
CA ASP A 70 -0.76 -18.52 13.88
C ASP A 70 -1.11 -19.60 12.84
N ALA A 71 -2.32 -20.18 12.95
CA ALA A 71 -2.83 -21.18 12.02
C ALA A 71 -3.01 -20.63 10.59
N GLU A 72 -3.65 -19.46 10.44
CA GLU A 72 -3.84 -18.82 9.12
C GLU A 72 -2.51 -18.44 8.47
N ALA A 73 -1.57 -17.89 9.25
CA ALA A 73 -0.25 -17.55 8.73
C ALA A 73 0.54 -18.80 8.30
N ARG A 74 0.51 -19.89 9.09
CA ARG A 74 1.11 -21.18 8.72
C ARG A 74 0.44 -21.81 7.50
N GLN A 75 -0.88 -21.67 7.37
CA GLN A 75 -1.63 -22.12 6.19
C GLN A 75 -1.17 -21.38 4.93
N LEU A 76 -1.03 -20.05 5.01
CA LEU A 76 -0.49 -19.24 3.90
C LEU A 76 0.94 -19.66 3.53
N LEU A 77 1.81 -19.87 4.52
CA LEU A 77 3.19 -20.32 4.29
C LEU A 77 3.24 -21.70 3.63
N SER A 78 2.41 -22.63 4.12
CA SER A 78 2.30 -23.98 3.55
C SER A 78 1.80 -23.94 2.11
N ALA A 79 0.83 -23.09 1.79
CA ALA A 79 0.34 -22.88 0.43
C ALA A 79 1.40 -22.30 -0.51
N LYS A 80 2.41 -21.60 0.04
CA LYS A 80 3.60 -21.13 -0.67
C LYS A 80 4.76 -22.14 -0.68
N GLY A 81 4.55 -23.36 -0.20
CA GLY A 81 5.56 -24.43 -0.17
C GLY A 81 6.57 -24.31 0.97
N ILE A 82 6.33 -23.43 1.94
CA ILE A 82 7.24 -23.22 3.09
C ILE A 82 6.72 -24.02 4.27
N THR A 83 7.36 -25.16 4.50
CA THR A 83 6.99 -26.09 5.58
C THR A 83 8.13 -26.31 6.58
N ASP A 84 9.31 -25.74 6.34
CA ASP A 84 10.46 -25.86 7.24
C ASP A 84 10.22 -25.03 8.52
N GLU A 85 10.05 -25.69 9.67
CA GLU A 85 9.60 -25.08 10.93
C GLU A 85 10.54 -23.96 11.44
N PRO A 86 11.89 -24.07 11.39
CA PRO A 86 12.80 -22.94 11.55
C PRO A 86 12.45 -21.71 10.71
N VAL A 87 12.21 -21.89 9.40
CA VAL A 87 11.87 -20.80 8.47
C VAL A 87 10.50 -20.22 8.81
N VAL A 88 9.50 -21.08 9.04
CA VAL A 88 8.14 -20.68 9.43
C VAL A 88 8.17 -19.83 10.69
N ARG A 89 8.86 -20.27 11.75
CA ARG A 89 8.98 -19.51 13.01
C ARG A 89 9.63 -18.15 12.81
N GLU A 90 10.67 -18.07 11.98
CA GLU A 90 11.34 -16.80 11.71
C GLU A 90 10.44 -15.85 10.91
N VAL A 91 9.70 -16.35 9.91
CA VAL A 91 8.73 -15.54 9.16
C VAL A 91 7.62 -15.03 10.08
N LEU A 92 7.06 -15.87 10.96
CA LEU A 92 6.03 -15.46 11.91
C LEU A 92 6.54 -14.39 12.89
N ARG A 93 7.76 -14.56 13.41
CA ARG A 93 8.41 -13.60 14.31
C ARG A 93 8.65 -12.24 13.64
N LEU A 94 9.16 -12.24 12.41
CA LEU A 94 9.48 -11.01 11.67
C LEU A 94 8.24 -10.30 11.11
N SER A 95 7.22 -11.06 10.70
CA SER A 95 6.00 -10.52 10.10
C SER A 95 5.00 -9.98 11.12
N GLY A 96 5.08 -10.39 12.39
CA GLY A 96 3.99 -10.14 13.34
C GLY A 96 2.63 -10.68 12.86
N ARG A 97 2.64 -11.66 11.95
CA ARG A 97 1.47 -12.26 11.28
C ARG A 97 0.63 -11.30 10.43
N LEU A 98 1.16 -10.14 10.08
CA LEU A 98 0.49 -9.27 9.11
C LEU A 98 0.51 -9.96 7.73
N PRO A 99 -0.66 -10.17 7.07
CA PRO A 99 -0.75 -10.98 5.85
C PRO A 99 0.23 -10.59 4.73
N VAL A 100 0.40 -9.28 4.53
CA VAL A 100 1.35 -8.72 3.55
C VAL A 100 2.81 -9.03 3.90
N LEU A 101 3.15 -9.05 5.20
CA LEU A 101 4.50 -9.34 5.68
C LEU A 101 4.81 -10.83 5.60
N VAL A 102 3.84 -11.68 5.97
CA VAL A 102 3.94 -13.14 5.82
C VAL A 102 4.19 -13.47 4.35
N SER A 103 3.39 -12.94 3.43
CA SER A 103 3.55 -13.15 1.99
C SER A 103 4.89 -12.62 1.47
N THR A 104 5.35 -11.46 1.97
CA THR A 104 6.60 -10.85 1.54
C THR A 104 7.82 -11.68 1.93
N LEU A 105 7.88 -12.10 3.19
CA LEU A 105 8.98 -12.91 3.70
C LEU A 105 8.96 -14.33 3.14
N ALA A 106 7.80 -14.81 2.69
CA ALA A 106 7.66 -16.09 2.04
C ALA A 106 8.27 -16.14 0.62
N GLU A 107 8.34 -15.02 -0.12
CA GLU A 107 9.02 -15.02 -1.44
C GLU A 107 10.55 -15.09 -1.32
N ASN A 108 11.11 -14.75 -0.15
CA ASN A 108 12.53 -14.84 0.14
C ASN A 108 12.74 -15.48 1.52
N PRO A 109 12.40 -16.77 1.68
CA PRO A 109 12.61 -17.49 2.92
C PRO A 109 14.12 -17.61 3.13
N GLY A 110 14.70 -16.67 3.88
CA GLY A 110 16.13 -16.42 3.86
C GLY A 110 16.98 -17.66 4.16
N THR A 111 17.99 -17.86 3.32
CA THR A 111 19.19 -18.66 3.55
C THR A 111 19.74 -18.37 4.96
N SER A 112 19.75 -19.38 5.81
CA SER A 112 20.28 -19.33 7.17
C SER A 112 21.72 -18.79 7.21
N GLY A 113 21.95 -17.69 7.92
CA GLY A 113 23.29 -17.18 8.20
C GLY A 113 23.36 -15.65 8.27
N ASP A 114 22.76 -15.06 9.31
CA ASP A 114 23.40 -14.06 10.18
C ASP A 114 22.36 -13.48 11.15
N LEU A 115 22.59 -13.83 12.41
CA LEU A 115 21.89 -13.36 13.60
C LEU A 115 22.78 -12.27 14.22
N ASP A 116 22.41 -11.00 14.04
CA ASP A 116 22.44 -9.98 15.10
C ASP A 116 22.02 -8.62 14.53
N ASP A 117 20.75 -8.28 14.72
CA ASP A 117 20.35 -6.91 15.10
C ASP A 117 18.85 -6.92 15.51
N PRO A 118 18.54 -6.92 16.82
CA PRO A 118 17.17 -6.78 17.32
C PRO A 118 16.54 -5.40 17.08
N SER A 119 17.29 -4.42 16.56
CA SER A 119 16.83 -3.05 16.30
C SER A 119 16.42 -2.76 14.85
N ALA A 120 16.47 -3.78 13.99
CA ALA A 120 16.11 -3.73 12.57
C ALA A 120 14.78 -3.00 12.35
N THR A 121 14.87 -1.79 11.78
CA THR A 121 13.72 -0.97 11.41
C THR A 121 12.80 -1.77 10.49
N ALA A 122 11.49 -1.47 10.43
CA ALA A 122 10.57 -2.25 9.61
C ALA A 122 11.03 -2.37 8.14
N VAL A 123 11.84 -1.44 7.63
CA VAL A 123 12.53 -1.50 6.32
C VAL A 123 13.56 -2.62 6.21
N ASP A 124 14.35 -2.86 7.27
CA ASP A 124 15.31 -3.95 7.33
C ASP A 124 14.63 -5.30 7.29
N ARG A 125 13.33 -5.41 7.60
CA ARG A 125 12.57 -6.66 7.43
C ARG A 125 12.22 -6.94 5.97
N PHE A 126 12.07 -5.89 5.15
CA PHE A 126 11.67 -6.02 3.74
C PHE A 126 12.85 -6.14 2.78
N LEU A 127 13.93 -5.42 3.09
CA LEU A 127 15.13 -5.36 2.27
C LEU A 127 16.33 -6.03 2.95
N LYS A 128 16.11 -6.82 4.03
CA LYS A 128 17.19 -7.54 4.76
C LYS A 128 18.07 -8.34 3.80
N TRP A 129 17.40 -9.01 2.87
CA TRP A 129 17.99 -9.97 1.96
C TRP A 129 18.46 -9.34 0.65
N GLU A 130 18.11 -8.06 0.40
CA GLU A 130 18.60 -7.32 -0.75
C GLU A 130 19.99 -6.78 -0.45
N ARG A 131 21.00 -7.52 -0.93
CA ARG A 131 22.42 -7.24 -0.71
C ARG A 131 22.96 -6.23 -1.72
N ASP A 132 22.25 -5.98 -2.81
CA ASP A 132 22.64 -4.98 -3.79
C ASP A 132 22.27 -3.56 -3.27
N PRO A 133 23.27 -2.71 -2.95
CA PRO A 133 23.01 -1.37 -2.43
C PRO A 133 22.26 -0.49 -3.44
N VAL A 134 22.38 -0.74 -4.75
CA VAL A 134 21.67 -0.02 -5.81
C VAL A 134 20.19 -0.37 -5.75
N ARG A 135 19.85 -1.65 -5.78
CA ARG A 135 18.45 -2.13 -5.65
C ARG A 135 17.81 -1.66 -4.34
N ARG A 136 18.55 -1.75 -3.23
CA ARG A 136 18.08 -1.24 -1.94
C ARG A 136 17.78 0.26 -1.99
N SER A 137 18.67 1.06 -2.56
CA SER A 137 18.44 2.50 -2.74
C SER A 137 17.23 2.76 -3.64
N ALA A 138 17.12 2.04 -4.76
CA ALA A 138 16.04 2.16 -5.73
C ALA A 138 14.67 1.82 -5.14
N ALA A 139 14.56 0.75 -4.34
CA ALA A 139 13.32 0.42 -3.61
C ALA A 139 12.92 1.51 -2.62
N LEU A 140 13.88 2.15 -1.95
CA LEU A 140 13.57 3.25 -1.03
C LEU A 140 13.18 4.54 -1.77
N ALA A 141 13.76 4.80 -2.94
CA ALA A 141 13.41 5.94 -3.77
C ALA A 141 12.04 5.76 -4.43
N GLY A 142 11.76 4.57 -4.96
CA GLY A 142 10.47 4.19 -5.53
C GLY A 142 9.31 4.28 -4.52
N ALA A 143 9.57 4.19 -3.21
CA ALA A 143 8.53 4.36 -2.19
C ALA A 143 8.01 5.82 -2.07
N LEU A 144 8.76 6.81 -2.56
CA LEU A 144 8.43 8.24 -2.43
C LEU A 144 7.12 8.60 -3.15
N PRO A 145 6.96 8.33 -4.47
CA PRO A 145 5.68 8.53 -5.16
C PRO A 145 4.56 7.69 -4.55
N ARG A 146 3.32 8.18 -4.66
CA ARG A 146 2.12 7.42 -4.24
C ARG A 146 1.70 6.37 -5.27
N ARG A 147 2.01 6.63 -6.53
CA ARG A 147 1.76 5.78 -7.70
C ARG A 147 2.98 5.87 -8.60
N LEU A 148 3.30 4.76 -9.26
CA LEU A 148 4.49 4.60 -10.06
C LEU A 148 4.11 4.02 -11.41
N ASN A 149 4.72 4.55 -12.45
CA ASN A 149 5.02 3.85 -13.69
C ASN A 149 6.54 3.91 -13.87
N GLU A 150 7.05 3.39 -14.99
CA GLU A 150 8.49 3.38 -15.24
C GLU A 150 9.09 4.79 -15.25
N ASP A 151 8.39 5.78 -15.81
CA ASP A 151 8.88 7.16 -15.90
C ASP A 151 8.94 7.85 -14.53
N ILE A 152 7.91 7.67 -13.70
CA ILE A 152 7.89 8.20 -12.32
C ILE A 152 8.97 7.51 -11.49
N PHE A 153 9.18 6.21 -11.69
CA PHE A 153 10.24 5.48 -11.01
C PHE A 153 11.62 6.03 -11.41
N ARG A 154 11.86 6.23 -12.71
CA ARG A 154 13.09 6.85 -13.25
C ARG A 154 13.34 8.23 -12.66
N ALA A 155 12.29 9.04 -12.48
CA ALA A 155 12.41 10.35 -11.84
C ALA A 155 12.74 10.29 -10.33
N ALA A 156 12.38 9.20 -9.66
CA ALA A 156 12.65 9.00 -8.24
C ALA A 156 14.09 8.53 -7.97
N VAL A 157 14.61 7.64 -8.82
CA VAL A 157 15.96 7.04 -8.67
C VAL A 157 17.06 7.91 -9.25
N ASP A 158 18.29 7.76 -8.75
CA ASP A 158 19.47 8.50 -9.23
C ASP A 158 20.20 7.78 -10.38
N GLU A 159 19.77 6.57 -10.78
CA GLU A 159 20.43 5.69 -11.77
C GLU A 159 19.50 5.28 -12.93
N ASP A 160 20.07 4.76 -14.03
CA ASP A 160 19.31 4.30 -15.20
C ASP A 160 18.44 3.09 -14.84
N GLY A 161 17.12 3.32 -14.80
CA GLY A 161 16.21 2.58 -13.93
C GLY A 161 15.32 1.51 -14.57
N ALA A 162 15.48 1.18 -15.87
CA ALA A 162 14.56 0.27 -16.55
C ALA A 162 14.61 -1.16 -15.97
N GLU A 163 15.80 -1.74 -15.82
CA GLU A 163 15.97 -3.06 -15.21
C GLU A 163 15.55 -3.07 -13.73
N LEU A 164 15.84 -1.98 -13.02
CA LEU A 164 15.44 -1.79 -11.62
C LEU A 164 13.93 -1.71 -11.46
N PHE A 165 13.20 -1.16 -12.43
CA PHE A 165 11.74 -1.12 -12.39
C PHE A 165 11.12 -2.50 -12.58
N GLY A 166 11.65 -3.30 -13.50
CA GLY A 166 11.24 -4.70 -13.69
C GLY A 166 11.46 -5.53 -12.43
N TRP A 167 12.62 -5.39 -11.81
CA TRP A 167 12.90 -6.00 -10.50
C TRP A 167 11.93 -5.50 -9.42
N LEU A 168 11.71 -4.19 -9.30
CA LEU A 168 10.79 -3.64 -8.32
C LEU A 168 9.39 -4.26 -8.44
N ARG A 169 8.87 -4.39 -9.67
CA ARG A 169 7.55 -5.00 -9.93
C ARG A 169 7.45 -6.47 -9.51
N SER A 170 8.58 -7.17 -9.40
CA SER A 170 8.61 -8.56 -8.90
C SER A 170 8.51 -8.66 -7.37
N LEU A 171 8.68 -7.54 -6.65
CA LEU A 171 8.64 -7.56 -5.19
C LEU A 171 7.21 -7.83 -4.68
N PRO A 172 7.03 -8.69 -3.67
CA PRO A 172 5.71 -9.13 -3.19
C PRO A 172 4.88 -8.04 -2.51
N PHE A 173 5.50 -6.93 -2.12
CA PHE A 173 4.83 -5.79 -1.53
C PHE A 173 4.47 -4.70 -2.56
N ILE A 174 4.63 -5.01 -3.85
CA ILE A 174 4.26 -4.16 -4.96
C ILE A 174 2.98 -4.71 -5.60
N GLY A 175 1.95 -3.87 -5.66
CA GLY A 175 0.69 -4.19 -6.33
C GLY A 175 0.53 -3.39 -7.61
N ASP A 176 -0.17 -3.97 -8.59
CA ASP A 176 -0.65 -3.28 -9.79
C ASP A 176 -2.17 -3.06 -9.66
N ARG A 177 -2.62 -1.81 -9.74
CA ARG A 177 -4.05 -1.49 -9.88
C ARG A 177 -4.21 -0.45 -10.99
N ASN A 178 -4.93 -0.82 -12.05
CA ASN A 178 -5.27 0.03 -13.19
C ASN A 178 -4.05 0.64 -13.89
N GLY A 179 -2.98 -0.15 -14.07
CA GLY A 179 -1.76 0.28 -14.76
C GLY A 179 -0.84 1.18 -13.93
N ALA A 180 -1.15 1.38 -12.65
CA ALA A 180 -0.31 2.11 -11.72
C ALA A 180 0.22 1.16 -10.64
N VAL A 181 1.54 1.06 -10.60
CA VAL A 181 2.29 0.30 -9.59
C VAL A 181 2.26 1.07 -8.27
N ARG A 182 2.05 0.37 -7.16
CA ARG A 182 2.01 0.95 -5.80
C ARG A 182 2.64 0.03 -4.78
N TYR A 183 3.26 0.63 -3.76
CA TYR A 183 3.68 -0.11 -2.57
C TYR A 183 2.46 -0.35 -1.68
N HIS A 184 2.42 -1.48 -0.99
CA HIS A 184 1.52 -1.66 0.14
C HIS A 184 1.88 -0.66 1.25
N ASP A 185 0.87 0.00 1.84
CA ASP A 185 1.08 1.10 2.78
C ASP A 185 1.86 0.69 4.04
N VAL A 186 1.63 -0.55 4.52
CA VAL A 186 2.36 -1.16 5.65
C VAL A 186 3.87 -1.22 5.39
N VAL A 187 4.29 -1.35 4.13
CA VAL A 187 5.70 -1.39 3.73
C VAL A 187 6.22 0.00 3.44
N ARG A 188 5.41 0.81 2.75
CA ARG A 188 5.75 2.16 2.32
C ARG A 188 6.03 3.09 3.50
N ALA A 189 5.19 3.08 4.54
CA ALA A 189 5.33 4.01 5.67
C ALA A 189 6.67 3.86 6.42
N PRO A 190 7.13 2.63 6.78
CA PRO A 190 8.48 2.41 7.27
C PRO A 190 9.59 2.90 6.34
N MET A 191 9.50 2.63 5.03
CA MET A 191 10.51 3.04 4.04
C MET A 191 10.68 4.55 4.00
N LEU A 192 9.57 5.28 4.02
CA LEU A 192 9.58 6.74 4.08
C LEU A 192 10.17 7.25 5.39
N ARG A 193 9.81 6.63 6.52
CA ARG A 193 10.33 6.99 7.83
C ARG A 193 11.85 6.84 7.88
N LEU A 194 12.39 5.70 7.42
CA LEU A 194 13.83 5.47 7.37
C LEU A 194 14.53 6.52 6.50
N ARG A 195 14.06 6.74 5.25
CA ARG A 195 14.65 7.76 4.37
C ARG A 195 14.69 9.14 5.03
N ARG A 196 13.58 9.55 5.67
CA ARG A 196 13.47 10.85 6.35
C ARG A 196 14.40 10.97 7.55
N THR A 197 14.59 9.91 8.34
CA THR A 197 15.46 9.94 9.53
C THR A 197 16.94 9.77 9.22
N THR A 198 17.28 8.97 8.20
CA THR A 198 18.68 8.64 7.88
C THR A 198 19.36 9.71 7.04
N SER A 199 18.65 10.35 6.10
CA SER A 199 19.22 11.42 5.29
C SER A 199 18.15 12.41 4.83
N PRO A 200 17.88 13.46 5.62
CA PRO A 200 16.94 14.53 5.26
C PRO A 200 17.28 15.22 3.93
N GLN A 201 18.56 15.33 3.57
CA GLN A 201 19.00 15.93 2.31
C GLN A 201 18.62 15.06 1.12
N ARG A 202 18.88 13.74 1.16
CA ARG A 202 18.46 12.81 0.10
C ARG A 202 16.94 12.74 -0.02
N TRP A 203 16.23 12.80 1.10
CA TRP A 203 14.77 12.91 1.12
C TRP A 203 14.29 14.16 0.37
N SER A 204 14.83 15.34 0.69
CA SER A 204 14.45 16.58 0.05
C SER A 204 14.79 16.58 -1.44
N ALA A 205 16.00 16.16 -1.81
CA ALA A 205 16.45 16.13 -3.20
C ALA A 205 15.56 15.23 -4.08
N ALA A 206 15.19 14.04 -3.59
CA ALA A 206 14.32 13.15 -4.34
C ALA A 206 12.89 13.71 -4.49
N HIS A 207 12.36 14.38 -3.46
CA HIS A 207 11.08 15.10 -3.57
C HIS A 207 11.14 16.27 -4.56
N THR A 208 12.24 17.02 -4.59
CA THR A 208 12.46 18.11 -5.55
C THR A 208 12.46 17.58 -6.99
N ARG A 209 13.22 16.53 -7.29
CA ARG A 209 13.24 15.92 -8.64
C ARG A 209 11.87 15.45 -9.11
N LEU A 210 11.11 14.82 -8.21
CA LEU A 210 9.73 14.40 -8.51
C LEU A 210 8.85 15.61 -8.80
N ALA A 211 8.94 16.67 -7.98
CA ALA A 211 8.17 17.89 -8.19
C ALA A 211 8.50 18.58 -9.52
N GLU A 212 9.78 18.70 -9.87
CA GLU A 212 10.25 19.25 -11.14
C GLU A 212 9.76 18.43 -12.33
N THR A 213 9.84 17.09 -12.23
CA THR A 213 9.33 16.18 -13.28
C THR A 213 7.83 16.36 -13.50
N PHE A 214 7.04 16.35 -12.43
CA PHE A 214 5.59 16.55 -12.54
C PHE A 214 5.22 17.96 -13.02
N ALA A 215 6.00 18.98 -12.67
CA ALA A 215 5.81 20.34 -13.19
C ALA A 215 6.03 20.39 -14.70
N GLY A 216 7.11 19.78 -15.20
CA GLY A 216 7.38 19.70 -16.64
C GLY A 216 6.30 18.95 -17.41
N TRP A 217 5.81 17.83 -16.88
CA TRP A 217 4.69 17.10 -17.52
C TRP A 217 3.40 17.91 -17.56
N ARG A 218 3.11 18.67 -16.51
CA ARG A 218 1.95 19.56 -16.47
C ARG A 218 2.06 20.65 -17.52
N GLU A 219 3.23 21.26 -17.69
CA GLU A 219 3.47 22.29 -18.71
C GLU A 219 3.36 21.74 -20.13
N ALA A 220 3.94 20.57 -20.39
CA ALA A 220 3.82 19.91 -21.70
C ALA A 220 2.36 19.53 -22.04
N ALA A 221 1.60 19.06 -21.05
CA ALA A 221 0.18 18.76 -21.23
C ALA A 221 -0.65 20.03 -21.49
N ALA A 222 -0.33 21.15 -20.85
CA ALA A 222 -0.99 22.43 -21.09
C ALA A 222 -0.68 22.98 -22.50
N GLY A 223 0.60 22.99 -22.91
CA GLY A 223 0.98 23.45 -24.25
C GLY A 223 0.47 22.57 -25.39
N GLY A 224 0.22 21.27 -25.14
CA GLY A 224 -0.40 20.36 -26.09
C GLY A 224 -1.92 20.51 -26.24
N LEU A 225 -2.58 21.18 -25.29
CA LEU A 225 -3.99 21.57 -25.39
C LEU A 225 -4.13 22.85 -26.23
N ASP A 226 -3.27 23.85 -25.99
CA ASP A 226 -3.27 25.11 -26.74
C ASP A 226 -2.95 24.93 -28.23
N ALA A 227 -2.13 23.93 -28.60
CA ALA A 227 -1.79 23.63 -29.99
C ALA A 227 -2.87 22.86 -30.77
N ARG A 228 -3.95 22.40 -30.12
CA ARG A 228 -5.06 21.67 -30.75
C ARG A 228 -6.31 22.54 -30.98
N ASP A 229 -6.32 23.74 -30.42
CA ASP A 229 -7.39 24.75 -30.57
C ASP A 229 -7.00 25.91 -31.51
N GLY A 230 -5.97 25.73 -32.36
CA GLY A 230 -5.47 26.70 -33.33
C GLY A 230 -5.57 26.25 -34.78
#